data_AF-X6NIB3-F1
#
_entry.id   AF-X6NIB3-F1
#
_cell.length_a   1.000
_cell.length_b   1.000
_cell.length_c   1.000
_cell.angle_alpha   90.00
_cell.angle_beta   90.00
_cell.angle_gamma   90.00
#
_symmetry.space_group_name_H-M   'P 1'
#
loop_
_entity.id
_entity.type
_entity.pdbx_description
1 polymer ?
#
loop_
_entity_poly.entity_id
_entity_poly.type
_entity_poly.pdbx_seq_one_letter_code
_entity_poly.pdbx_strand_id
1 'polypeptide(L)'
;MGCCASSEQRQTTTENNENEVKKDETNKLLFLGPGGCGKSTLFKQLRQTFGSSFDKTERELLGEHIHTYVIETVSYVVSLIDDRSKFSKEVQDAIEYMESLKVRTILAENTIAHIKILWNDPTFKAIFEEEVSNEAEVYTFFFTLVFFYRKSKPIDKKKKRQR
;
A
#
# COMPACT_ATOMS: atom_id res chain seq x y z
N MET A 1 -40.14 -11.61 21.60
CA MET A 1 -41.48 -12.11 21.21
C MET A 1 -41.95 -11.29 20.03
N GLY A 2 -42.36 -11.95 18.95
CA GLY A 2 -42.86 -11.28 17.74
C GLY A 2 -42.73 -12.15 16.49
N CYS A 3 -43.27 -13.38 16.55
CA CYS A 3 -43.57 -14.19 15.37
C CYS A 3 -44.79 -13.58 14.67
N CYS A 4 -44.68 -13.32 13.36
CA CYS A 4 -45.84 -13.19 12.47
C CYS A 4 -45.50 -13.87 11.14
N ALA A 5 -45.92 -15.13 11.02
CA ALA A 5 -46.14 -15.79 9.75
C ALA A 5 -47.58 -15.52 9.33
N SER A 6 -47.79 -15.09 8.08
CA SER A 6 -49.10 -15.15 7.42
C SER A 6 -48.91 -15.80 6.06
N SER A 7 -49.73 -16.81 5.85
CA SER A 7 -49.78 -17.74 4.73
C SER A 7 -50.32 -17.10 3.45
N GLU A 8 -49.56 -17.19 2.37
CA GLU A 8 -50.09 -17.15 1.00
C GLU A 8 -49.57 -18.38 0.24
N GLN A 9 -50.49 -19.30 -0.06
CA GLN A 9 -50.26 -20.48 -0.89
C GLN A 9 -49.95 -20.03 -2.32
N ARG A 10 -48.68 -20.13 -2.73
CA ARG A 10 -48.31 -20.29 -4.14
C ARG A 10 -48.04 -21.76 -4.40
N GLN A 11 -48.87 -22.36 -5.25
CA GLN A 11 -48.53 -23.60 -5.95
C GLN A 11 -47.31 -23.32 -6.81
N THR A 12 -46.15 -23.80 -6.36
CA THR A 12 -44.95 -23.96 -7.19
C THR A 12 -44.50 -25.40 -7.05
N THR A 13 -44.66 -26.11 -8.16
CA THR A 13 -44.05 -27.38 -8.57
C THR A 13 -42.94 -27.87 -7.64
N THR A 14 -43.19 -29.02 -7.03
CA THR A 14 -42.22 -29.81 -6.27
C THR A 14 -41.13 -30.32 -7.20
N GLU A 15 -40.16 -29.47 -7.54
CA GLU A 15 -38.85 -29.92 -7.99
C GLU A 15 -38.02 -30.18 -6.75
N ASN A 16 -37.93 -31.47 -6.38
CA ASN A 16 -36.98 -32.00 -5.41
C ASN A 16 -35.55 -31.75 -5.93
N ASN A 17 -35.07 -30.52 -5.79
CA ASN A 17 -33.65 -30.22 -5.83
C ASN A 17 -33.08 -30.57 -4.45
N GLU A 18 -32.87 -31.87 -4.22
CA GLU A 18 -31.99 -32.42 -3.18
C GLU A 18 -30.53 -32.08 -3.52
N ASN A 19 -30.25 -30.82 -3.85
CA ASN A 19 -28.89 -30.33 -3.93
C ASN A 19 -28.42 -30.20 -2.50
N GLU A 20 -27.65 -31.21 -2.08
CA GLU A 20 -26.89 -31.27 -0.85
C GLU A 20 -26.37 -29.88 -0.46
N VAL A 21 -27.08 -29.20 0.46
CA VAL A 21 -26.51 -28.06 1.17
C VAL A 21 -25.51 -28.65 2.16
N LYS A 22 -24.36 -29.11 1.65
CA LYS A 22 -23.16 -29.34 2.44
C LYS A 22 -22.77 -27.97 2.96
N LYS A 23 -23.31 -27.65 4.13
CA LYS A 23 -22.98 -26.45 4.89
C LYS A 23 -21.52 -26.65 5.28
N ASP A 24 -20.60 -26.14 4.45
CA ASP A 24 -19.18 -26.16 4.75
C ASP A 24 -19.01 -25.68 6.20
N GLU A 25 -18.49 -26.56 7.06
CA GLU A 25 -18.21 -26.27 8.46
C GLU A 25 -16.99 -25.35 8.53
N THR A 26 -17.14 -24.14 7.98
CA THR A 26 -16.10 -23.12 7.97
C THR A 26 -16.18 -22.33 9.26
N ASN A 27 -15.18 -22.50 10.10
CA ASN A 27 -14.99 -21.67 11.29
C ASN A 27 -14.64 -20.24 10.86
N LYS A 28 -15.54 -19.28 11.13
CA LYS A 28 -15.34 -17.86 10.82
C LYS A 28 -14.69 -17.15 11.99
N LEU A 29 -13.56 -16.48 11.75
CA LEU A 29 -12.85 -15.66 12.72
C LEU A 29 -13.05 -14.18 12.39
N LEU A 30 -13.50 -13.39 13.37
CA LEU A 30 -13.69 -11.95 13.25
C LEU A 30 -12.65 -11.22 14.11
N PHE A 31 -11.82 -10.39 13.48
CA PHE A 31 -10.85 -9.54 14.18
C PHE A 31 -11.49 -8.18 14.50
N LEU A 32 -11.55 -7.83 15.79
CA LEU A 32 -12.05 -6.54 16.27
C LEU A 32 -10.92 -5.75 16.92
N GLY A 33 -10.93 -4.43 16.74
CA GLY A 33 -9.95 -3.51 17.33
C GLY A 33 -9.94 -2.16 16.62
N PRO A 34 -9.35 -1.12 17.23
CA PRO A 34 -9.26 0.22 16.63
C PRO A 34 -8.48 0.22 15.30
N GLY A 35 -8.64 1.27 14.50
CA GLY A 35 -7.79 1.49 13.32
C GLY A 35 -6.30 1.48 13.69
N GLY A 36 -5.43 0.99 12.81
CA GLY A 36 -3.98 0.95 13.06
C GLY A 36 -3.47 -0.14 14.03
N CYS A 37 -4.34 -0.93 14.68
CA CYS A 37 -3.89 -1.96 15.63
C CYS A 37 -3.30 -3.24 15.00
N GLY A 38 -2.96 -3.23 13.71
CA GLY A 38 -2.28 -4.35 13.03
C GLY A 38 -3.16 -5.54 12.61
N LYS A 39 -4.50 -5.44 12.60
CA LYS A 39 -5.39 -6.54 12.15
C LYS A 39 -5.07 -7.02 10.73
N SER A 40 -4.89 -6.08 9.80
CA SER A 40 -4.53 -6.38 8.42
C SER A 40 -3.15 -7.05 8.34
N THR A 41 -2.22 -6.65 9.20
CA THR A 41 -0.88 -7.24 9.31
C THR A 41 -0.95 -8.68 9.81
N LEU A 42 -1.72 -8.94 10.87
CA LEU A 42 -1.96 -10.30 11.37
C LEU A 42 -2.62 -11.18 10.30
N PHE A 43 -3.61 -10.65 9.58
CA PHE A 43 -4.26 -11.38 8.49
C PHE A 43 -3.29 -11.73 7.35
N LYS A 44 -2.43 -10.78 6.94
CA LYS A 44 -1.37 -11.02 5.95
C LYS A 44 -0.40 -12.11 6.41
N GLN A 45 -0.02 -12.12 7.69
CA GLN A 45 0.84 -13.16 8.26
C GLN A 45 0.17 -14.53 8.24
N LEU A 46 -1.09 -14.64 8.70
CA LEU A 46 -1.85 -15.89 8.65
C LEU A 46 -1.96 -16.43 7.22
N ARG A 47 -2.21 -15.56 6.25
CA ARG A 47 -2.22 -15.94 4.84
C ARG A 47 -0.86 -16.42 4.36
N GLN A 48 0.24 -15.75 4.75
CA GLN A 48 1.58 -16.17 4.36
C GLN A 48 1.96 -17.53 4.97
N THR A 49 1.52 -17.82 6.20
CA THR A 49 1.85 -19.08 6.89
C THR A 49 0.96 -20.24 6.46
N PHE A 50 -0.34 -20.01 6.25
CA PHE A 50 -1.34 -21.08 6.08
C PHE A 50 -2.16 -20.99 4.79
N GLY A 51 -2.07 -19.86 4.08
CA GLY A 51 -2.85 -19.59 2.88
C GLY A 51 -2.04 -19.74 1.59
N SER A 52 -2.68 -19.38 0.48
CA SER A 52 -2.01 -19.26 -0.81
C SER A 52 -1.10 -18.03 -0.85
N SER A 53 0.01 -18.16 -1.57
CA SER A 53 0.89 -17.05 -1.89
C SER A 53 0.13 -15.94 -2.65
N PHE A 54 0.59 -14.70 -2.53
CA PHE A 54 0.04 -13.59 -3.31
C PHE A 54 0.22 -13.84 -4.80
N ASP A 55 -0.88 -13.72 -5.55
CA ASP A 55 -0.85 -13.82 -7.00
C ASP A 55 -0.24 -12.55 -7.63
N LYS A 56 -0.11 -12.54 -8.96
CA LYS A 56 0.50 -11.42 -9.68
C LYS A 56 -0.32 -10.13 -9.53
N THR A 57 -1.65 -10.21 -9.63
CA THR A 57 -2.55 -9.06 -9.58
C THR A 57 -2.56 -8.45 -8.18
N GLU A 58 -2.57 -9.26 -7.14
CA GLU A 58 -2.48 -8.80 -5.75
C GLU A 58 -1.14 -8.13 -5.47
N ARG A 59 -0.03 -8.64 -6.01
CA ARG A 59 1.29 -7.99 -5.89
C ARG A 59 1.33 -6.64 -6.60
N GLU A 60 0.69 -6.51 -7.75
CA GLU A 60 0.58 -5.25 -8.49
C GLU A 60 -0.23 -4.23 -7.68
N LEU A 61 -1.39 -4.60 -7.13
CA LEU A 61 -2.20 -3.75 -6.25
C LEU A 61 -1.46 -3.34 -4.98
N LEU A 62 -0.76 -4.27 -4.34
CA LEU A 62 0.10 -3.96 -3.19
C LEU A 62 1.20 -2.98 -3.61
N GLY A 63 1.80 -3.15 -4.79
CA GLY A 63 2.79 -2.23 -5.36
C GLY A 63 2.24 -0.81 -5.57
N GLU A 64 1.01 -0.67 -6.04
CA GLU A 64 0.35 0.63 -6.17
C GLU A 64 0.15 1.30 -4.81
N HIS A 65 -0.36 0.57 -3.82
CA HIS A 65 -0.48 1.08 -2.46
C HIS A 65 0.86 1.53 -1.89
N ILE A 66 1.91 0.75 -2.16
CA ILE A 66 3.27 1.09 -1.78
C ILE A 66 3.68 2.43 -2.39
N HIS A 67 3.51 2.61 -3.70
CA HIS A 67 3.86 3.85 -4.39
C HIS A 67 3.10 5.06 -3.86
N THR A 68 1.79 4.91 -3.65
CA THR A 68 0.94 5.97 -3.09
C THR A 68 1.42 6.37 -1.70
N TYR A 69 1.67 5.39 -0.83
CA TYR A 69 2.13 5.64 0.53
C TYR A 69 3.46 6.39 0.58
N VAL A 70 4.43 6.05 -0.29
CA VAL A 70 5.70 6.79 -0.38
C VAL A 70 5.45 8.25 -0.70
N ILE A 71 4.67 8.52 -1.76
CA ILE A 71 4.44 9.89 -2.23
C ILE A 71 3.71 10.69 -1.16
N GLU A 72 2.67 10.11 -0.56
CA GLU A 72 1.92 10.76 0.53
C GLU A 72 2.81 11.07 1.74
N THR A 73 3.68 10.14 2.14
CA THR A 73 4.59 10.34 3.27
C THR A 73 5.58 11.47 2.98
N VAL A 74 6.22 11.47 1.80
CA VAL A 74 7.17 12.54 1.43
C VAL A 74 6.45 13.88 1.33
N SER A 75 5.30 13.93 0.67
CA SER A 75 4.49 15.16 0.56
C SER A 75 4.05 15.67 1.92
N TYR A 76 3.70 14.78 2.87
CA TYR A 76 3.41 15.16 4.25
C TYR A 76 4.62 15.82 4.91
N VAL A 77 5.80 15.19 4.88
CA VAL A 77 7.00 15.79 5.48
C VAL A 77 7.38 17.11 4.81
N VAL A 78 7.24 17.21 3.48
CA VAL A 78 7.45 18.47 2.76
C VAL A 78 6.50 19.56 3.26
N SER A 79 5.25 19.22 3.56
CA SER A 79 4.27 20.19 4.09
C SER A 79 4.59 20.71 5.49
N LEU A 80 5.48 20.05 6.23
CA LEU A 80 5.96 20.48 7.56
C LEU A 80 7.17 21.42 7.48
N ILE A 81 7.72 21.65 6.28
CA ILE A 81 8.89 22.50 6.10
C ILE A 81 8.46 23.97 6.05
N ASP A 82 8.59 24.66 7.18
CA ASP A 82 8.29 26.10 7.28
C ASP A 82 9.38 26.98 6.65
N ASP A 83 10.65 26.69 6.93
CA ASP A 83 11.78 27.51 6.49
C ASP A 83 12.60 26.80 5.40
N ARG A 84 12.30 27.15 4.15
CA ARG A 84 12.96 26.60 2.96
C ARG A 84 14.35 27.18 2.72
N SER A 85 14.70 28.30 3.35
CA SER A 85 15.98 28.99 3.13
C SER A 85 17.18 28.18 3.63
N LYS A 86 16.93 27.22 4.52
CA LYS A 86 17.92 26.29 5.07
C LYS A 86 18.37 25.21 4.09
N PHE A 87 17.64 25.02 2.99
CA PHE A 87 17.92 23.98 2.01
C PHE A 87 18.73 24.52 0.83
N SER A 88 19.50 23.65 0.18
CA SER A 88 20.15 23.98 -1.09
C SER A 88 19.11 24.22 -2.18
N LYS A 89 19.49 24.92 -3.25
CA LYS A 89 18.59 25.19 -4.39
C LYS A 89 18.01 23.90 -4.98
N GLU A 90 18.82 22.85 -5.11
CA GLU A 90 18.40 21.56 -5.63
C GLU A 90 17.30 20.90 -4.76
N VAL A 91 17.42 21.03 -3.44
CA VAL A 91 16.43 20.50 -2.50
C VAL A 91 15.16 21.36 -2.50
N GLN A 92 15.28 22.68 -2.64
CA GLN A 92 14.14 23.58 -2.82
C GLN A 92 13.35 23.25 -4.09
N ASP A 93 14.04 23.01 -5.21
CA ASP A 93 13.40 22.58 -6.47
C ASP A 93 12.67 21.24 -6.29
N ALA A 94 13.23 20.31 -5.50
CA ALA A 94 12.59 19.03 -5.19
C ALA A 94 11.36 19.18 -4.27
N ILE A 95 11.40 20.10 -3.30
CA ILE A 95 10.26 20.46 -2.46
C ILE A 95 9.12 20.99 -3.32
N GLU A 96 9.40 21.98 -4.17
CA GLU A 96 8.39 22.58 -5.05
C GLU A 96 7.79 21.54 -6.02
N TYR A 97 8.62 20.65 -6.56
CA TYR A 97 8.15 19.54 -7.37
C TYR A 97 7.16 18.65 -6.60
N MET A 98 7.50 18.24 -5.37
CA MET A 98 6.65 17.36 -4.57
C MET A 98 5.31 18.01 -4.19
N GLU A 99 5.28 19.31 -3.98
CA GLU A 99 4.04 20.07 -3.73
C GLU A 99 3.17 20.21 -4.98
N SER A 100 3.79 20.26 -6.17
CA SER A 100 3.06 20.33 -7.44
C SER A 100 2.36 19.01 -7.81
N LEU A 101 2.68 17.90 -7.12
CA LEU A 101 2.12 16.60 -7.41
C LEU A 101 0.63 16.53 -7.08
N LYS A 102 -0.14 15.90 -7.96
CA LYS A 102 -1.56 15.64 -7.74
C LYS A 102 -1.75 14.39 -6.88
N VAL A 103 -2.86 14.34 -6.16
CA VAL A 103 -3.33 13.15 -5.45
C VAL A 103 -3.38 11.97 -6.44
N ARG A 104 -2.75 10.83 -6.07
CA ARG A 104 -2.57 9.61 -6.91
C ARG A 104 -1.55 9.69 -8.05
N THR A 105 -0.49 10.49 -7.88
CA THR A 105 0.64 10.45 -8.81
C THR A 105 1.31 9.06 -8.79
N ILE A 106 1.71 8.55 -9.96
CA ILE A 106 2.48 7.31 -10.08
C ILE A 106 3.93 7.62 -9.71
N LEU A 107 4.60 6.70 -9.02
CA LEU A 107 6.03 6.81 -8.71
C LEU A 107 6.88 6.69 -9.99
N ALA A 108 6.98 7.79 -10.74
CA ALA A 108 7.73 7.92 -11.98
C ALA A 108 9.21 8.23 -11.71
N GLU A 109 10.06 8.08 -12.72
CA GLU A 109 11.51 8.28 -12.60
C GLU A 109 11.89 9.68 -12.09
N ASN A 110 11.19 10.71 -12.56
CA ASN A 110 11.38 12.09 -12.09
C ASN A 110 11.00 12.23 -10.60
N THR A 111 9.87 11.66 -10.18
CA THR A 111 9.44 11.67 -8.79
C THR A 111 10.45 10.97 -7.89
N ILE A 112 10.98 9.83 -8.33
CA ILE A 112 12.03 9.09 -7.63
C ILE A 112 13.30 9.93 -7.51
N ALA A 113 13.68 10.68 -8.54
CA ALA A 113 14.85 11.56 -8.50
C ALA A 113 14.70 12.66 -7.44
N HIS A 114 13.55 13.35 -7.41
CA HIS A 114 13.28 14.37 -6.39
C HIS A 114 13.19 13.78 -4.98
N ILE A 115 12.54 12.62 -4.79
CA ILE A 115 12.53 11.91 -3.50
C ILE A 115 13.95 11.56 -3.05
N LYS A 116 14.83 11.15 -3.96
CA LYS A 116 16.24 10.85 -3.63
C LYS A 116 17.02 12.09 -3.22
N ILE A 117 16.78 13.23 -3.88
CA ILE A 117 17.39 14.51 -3.50
C ILE A 117 16.97 14.87 -2.07
N LEU A 118 15.66 14.84 -1.79
CA LEU A 118 15.11 15.10 -0.45
C LEU A 118 15.69 14.13 0.59
N TRP A 119 15.72 12.83 0.29
CA TRP A 119 16.22 11.83 1.22
C TRP A 119 17.72 11.95 1.51
N ASN A 120 18.51 12.49 0.58
CA ASN A 120 19.94 12.71 0.82
C ASN A 120 20.21 13.94 1.67
N ASP A 121 19.24 14.84 1.85
CA ASP A 121 19.37 16.02 2.69
C ASP A 121 19.24 15.65 4.19
N PRO A 122 20.20 16.07 5.04
CA PRO A 122 20.18 15.74 6.47
C PRO A 122 19.08 16.48 7.23
N THR A 123 18.72 17.69 6.82
CA THR A 123 17.67 18.49 7.47
C THR A 123 16.30 17.87 7.21
N PHE A 124 16.04 17.47 5.96
CA PHE A 124 14.82 16.74 5.59
C PHE A 124 14.70 15.44 6.40
N LYS A 125 15.78 14.66 6.52
CA LYS A 125 15.81 13.45 7.34
C LYS A 125 15.48 13.72 8.79
N ALA A 126 16.03 14.77 9.40
CA ALA A 126 15.74 15.11 10.79
C ALA A 126 14.24 15.37 11.01
N ILE A 127 13.60 16.15 10.12
CA ILE A 127 12.15 16.42 10.18
C ILE A 127 11.35 15.12 10.00
N PHE A 128 11.75 14.28 9.05
CA PHE A 128 11.12 12.98 8.82
C PHE A 128 11.20 12.09 10.07
N GLU A 129 12.37 12.02 10.71
CA GLU A 129 12.58 11.21 11.91
C GLU A 129 11.89 11.78 13.15
N GLU A 130 11.61 13.08 13.20
CA GLU A 130 10.82 13.67 14.29
C GLU A 130 9.32 13.33 14.14
N GLU A 131 8.81 13.46 12.92
CA GLU A 131 7.36 13.49 12.66
C GLU A 131 6.79 12.12 12.28
N VAL A 132 7.58 11.27 11.62
CA VAL A 132 7.09 10.03 11.01
C VAL A 132 7.61 8.79 11.75
N SER A 133 8.66 8.94 12.56
CA SER A 133 9.37 7.83 13.21
C SER A 133 8.55 6.99 14.18
N ASN A 134 7.52 7.61 14.77
CA ASN A 134 6.65 6.93 15.72
C ASN A 134 5.72 5.90 15.04
N GLU A 135 5.64 5.90 13.70
CA GLU A 135 4.96 4.86 12.92
C GLU A 135 5.98 3.81 12.43
N ALA A 136 6.10 2.71 13.18
CA ALA A 136 7.04 1.61 12.91
C ALA A 136 6.95 1.02 11.48
N GLU A 137 5.86 1.24 10.74
CA GLU A 137 5.67 0.78 9.37
C GLU A 137 6.49 1.58 8.34
N VAL A 138 6.94 2.79 8.67
CA VAL A 138 7.57 3.71 7.71
C VAL A 138 9.07 3.43 7.50
N TYR A 139 9.81 3.12 8.57
CA TYR A 139 11.28 2.95 8.48
C TYR A 139 11.71 1.71 7.71
N THR A 140 11.04 0.58 7.93
CA THR A 140 11.36 -0.68 7.22
C THR A 140 11.15 -0.51 5.70
N PHE A 141 10.29 0.44 5.34
CA PHE A 141 9.83 0.68 4.00
C PHE A 141 10.71 1.67 3.21
N PHE A 142 11.12 2.79 3.84
CA PHE A 142 12.11 3.71 3.24
C PHE A 142 13.48 3.05 3.07
N PHE A 143 13.87 2.17 3.99
CA PHE A 143 15.07 1.34 3.84
C PHE A 143 14.97 0.48 2.57
N THR A 144 13.80 -0.05 2.25
CA THR A 144 13.54 -0.84 1.04
C THR A 144 13.56 0.03 -0.22
N LEU A 145 12.94 1.22 -0.23
CA LEU A 145 12.94 2.11 -1.39
C LEU A 145 14.36 2.59 -1.75
N VAL A 146 15.15 2.97 -0.75
CA VAL A 146 16.47 3.57 -0.94
C VAL A 146 17.54 2.50 -1.24
N PHE A 147 17.49 1.33 -0.60
CA PHE A 147 18.45 0.26 -0.85
C PHE A 147 18.09 -0.67 -2.01
N PHE A 148 16.81 -0.99 -2.21
CA PHE A 148 16.41 -2.01 -3.19
C PHE A 148 16.32 -1.45 -4.61
N TYR A 149 15.96 -0.17 -4.78
CA TYR A 149 15.97 0.50 -6.09
C TYR A 149 17.39 0.73 -6.66
N ARG A 150 18.44 0.41 -5.89
CA ARG A 150 19.83 0.35 -6.37
C ARG A 150 20.10 -0.90 -7.22
N LYS A 151 19.23 -1.92 -7.21
CA LYS A 151 19.45 -3.20 -7.91
C LYS A 151 18.59 -3.46 -9.15
N SER A 152 17.54 -2.68 -9.40
CA SER A 152 16.74 -2.78 -10.62
C SER A 152 17.40 -2.02 -11.78
N LYS A 153 18.45 -2.62 -12.37
CA LYS A 153 18.89 -2.21 -13.72
C LYS A 153 17.73 -2.49 -14.69
N PRO A 154 17.48 -1.62 -15.68
CA PRO A 154 16.51 -1.93 -16.73
C PRO A 154 16.95 -3.22 -17.44
N ILE A 155 16.01 -4.16 -17.57
CA ILE A 155 16.18 -5.33 -18.45
C ILE A 155 16.33 -4.77 -19.86
N ASP A 156 17.56 -4.74 -20.35
CA ASP A 156 17.88 -4.34 -21.71
C ASP A 156 17.27 -5.37 -22.67
N LYS A 157 16.08 -5.06 -23.20
CA LYS A 157 15.38 -5.88 -24.19
C LYS A 157 16.01 -5.78 -25.59
N LYS A 158 17.21 -5.22 -25.75
CA LYS A 158 17.91 -5.14 -27.05
C LYS A 158 19.13 -6.05 -27.12
N LYS A 159 18.95 -7.36 -26.94
CA LYS A 159 19.92 -8.38 -27.40
C LYS A 159 19.26 -9.74 -27.71
N LYS A 160 18.21 -9.71 -28.53
CA LYS A 160 17.71 -10.91 -29.25
C LYS A 160 17.31 -10.50 -30.67
N ARG A 161 18.31 -10.25 -31.50
CA ARG A 161 18.24 -10.30 -32.96
C ARG A 161 19.65 -10.12 -33.50
N GLN A 162 20.40 -11.21 -33.53
CA GLN A 162 21.46 -11.53 -34.49
C GLN A 162 22.17 -12.79 -33.98
N ARG A 163 21.63 -13.94 -34.39
CA ARG A 163 22.35 -15.11 -34.87
C ARG A 163 21.30 -16.10 -35.37
#